data_AF-A0A9D4BI91-F1
#
_entry.id   AF-A0A9D4BI91-F1
#
_cell.length_a   1.000
_cell.length_b   1.000
_cell.length_c   1.000
_cell.angle_alpha   90.00
_cell.angle_beta   90.00
_cell.angle_gamma   90.00
#
_symmetry.space_group_name_H-M   'P 1'
#
loop_
_entity.id
_entity.type
_entity.pdbx_description
1 polymer ?
#
loop_
_entity_poly.entity_id
_entity_poly.type
_entity_poly.pdbx_seq_one_letter_code
_entity_poly.pdbx_strand_id
1 'polypeptide(L)'
;MKNLFLSKQYDFFYRTCKRVILLSDLVKSTPTDLKQVSVTIQTTLAKLKELQENQEDSIQSLLSSYDEQLHKIQENRKKIIAALNKLEQKTKQELKDTLTKLQAPLERDIDKCSTLQDELKQLGEAIHDIGDKNKQELSLIASIKCKEKIQQFEKYQKENFVEIKSSISFQPNNKIVEYLSKLSGLGMTLTEMQNQDKVIRMDRKSEYDVRTEGELKCYIRDICVLSSGQVLVTDQSTYKVKLLSQTYQVVSHCSVSDELNTEPMGICQITSSEFGIAVSPMGSHGDGFPPSKILFIKVNNSQLVKDRILEFQHYCNSIVYQKGDLFVTSGTALFKYKLSDTCTLVSKLHEDKSDTWTGRYYVGFVFIHKKCIIKSH
;
A
#
# COMPACT_ATOMS: atom_id res chain seq x y z
N MET A 1 -11.30 -66.04 19.90
CA MET A 1 -11.94 -64.74 20.17
C MET A 1 -10.95 -63.72 20.78
N LYS A 2 -9.80 -63.49 20.11
CA LYS A 2 -8.79 -62.46 20.44
C LYS A 2 -8.03 -62.13 19.15
N ASN A 3 -8.60 -61.30 18.28
CA ASN A 3 -7.88 -60.70 17.14
C ASN A 3 -8.68 -59.58 16.44
N LEU A 4 -9.52 -58.84 17.19
CA LEU A 4 -10.38 -57.80 16.63
C LEU A 4 -10.17 -56.40 17.23
N PHE A 5 -9.06 -56.17 17.92
CA PHE A 5 -8.85 -54.93 18.69
C PHE A 5 -7.63 -54.08 18.32
N LEU A 6 -6.93 -54.34 17.20
CA LEU A 6 -5.75 -53.54 16.83
C LEU A 6 -5.84 -52.78 15.50
N SER A 7 -6.96 -52.84 14.75
CA SER A 7 -7.00 -52.26 13.40
C SER A 7 -7.51 -50.81 13.29
N LYS A 8 -7.88 -50.14 14.40
CA LYS A 8 -8.50 -48.80 14.31
C LYS A 8 -7.60 -47.61 14.68
N GLN A 9 -6.38 -47.81 15.17
CA GLN A 9 -5.49 -46.70 15.58
C GLN A 9 -4.32 -46.41 14.65
N TYR A 10 -4.03 -47.26 13.65
CA TYR A 10 -2.88 -47.08 12.76
C TYR A 10 -3.22 -46.56 11.35
N ASP A 11 -4.50 -46.36 11.04
CA ASP A 11 -4.96 -45.94 9.70
C ASP A 11 -4.61 -44.49 9.32
N PHE A 12 -4.14 -43.69 10.28
CA PHE A 12 -3.85 -42.28 10.03
C PHE A 12 -2.41 -42.01 9.54
N PHE A 13 -1.45 -42.91 9.81
CA PHE A 13 -0.03 -42.67 9.49
C PHE A 13 0.46 -43.24 8.14
N TYR A 14 -0.35 -44.05 7.45
CA TYR A 14 0.11 -44.80 6.27
C TYR A 14 -0.61 -44.48 4.95
N ARG A 15 -1.43 -43.43 4.87
CA ARG A 15 -2.23 -43.11 3.67
C ARG A 15 -1.40 -42.83 2.40
N THR A 16 -0.11 -42.54 2.52
CA THR A 16 0.81 -42.36 1.39
C THR A 16 1.76 -43.55 1.17
N CYS A 17 1.72 -44.59 2.01
CA CYS A 17 2.51 -45.79 1.82
C CYS A 17 1.85 -46.70 0.78
N LYS A 18 2.47 -46.83 -0.40
CA LYS A 18 2.02 -47.76 -1.45
C LYS A 18 2.12 -49.23 -1.03
N ARG A 19 2.87 -49.55 0.03
CA ARG A 19 3.06 -50.93 0.52
C ARG A 19 3.50 -50.93 1.98
N VAL A 20 2.85 -51.72 2.82
CA VAL A 20 3.26 -52.01 4.20
C VAL A 20 3.76 -53.44 4.21
N ILE A 21 5.03 -53.66 4.58
CA ILE A 21 5.65 -54.98 4.67
C ILE A 21 5.82 -55.31 6.14
N LEU A 22 5.26 -56.44 6.59
CA LEU A 22 5.47 -56.94 7.94
C LEU A 22 6.92 -57.39 8.10
N LEU A 23 7.56 -57.01 9.21
CA LEU A 23 8.94 -57.42 9.52
C LEU A 23 9.14 -58.95 9.48
N SER A 24 8.10 -59.73 9.78
CA SER A 24 8.10 -61.20 9.65
C SER A 24 8.24 -61.70 8.22
N ASP A 25 7.83 -60.91 7.22
CA ASP A 25 7.91 -61.26 5.80
C ASP A 25 9.31 -60.94 5.23
N LEU A 26 10.04 -60.00 5.84
CA LEU A 26 11.44 -59.72 5.49
C LEU A 26 12.38 -60.88 5.88
N VAL A 27 12.06 -61.64 6.93
CA VAL A 27 12.88 -62.77 7.40
C VAL A 27 12.90 -63.94 6.39
N LYS A 28 11.96 -63.97 5.43
CA LYS A 28 11.93 -64.97 4.34
C LYS A 28 12.66 -64.51 3.07
N SER A 29 13.20 -63.29 3.03
CA SER A 29 13.96 -62.78 1.88
C SER A 29 15.39 -63.31 1.86
N THR A 30 15.93 -63.55 0.66
CA THR A 30 17.24 -64.17 0.48
C THR A 30 18.39 -63.25 0.96
N PRO A 31 19.54 -63.80 1.42
CA PRO A 31 20.69 -63.02 1.90
C PRO A 31 21.21 -61.95 0.92
N THR A 32 20.92 -62.13 -0.38
CA THR A 32 21.25 -61.21 -1.47
C THR A 32 20.48 -59.89 -1.37
N ASP A 33 19.24 -59.92 -0.92
CA ASP A 33 18.37 -58.73 -0.81
C ASP A 33 18.83 -57.82 0.33
N LEU A 34 19.31 -58.39 1.43
CA LEU A 34 19.82 -57.63 2.58
C LEU A 34 21.15 -56.90 2.29
N LYS A 35 22.04 -57.50 1.49
CA LYS A 35 23.27 -56.83 1.04
C LYS A 35 22.96 -55.63 0.15
N GLN A 36 22.00 -55.77 -0.76
CA GLN A 36 21.60 -54.69 -1.66
C GLN A 36 20.92 -53.54 -0.90
N VAL A 37 20.11 -53.86 0.11
CA VAL A 37 19.54 -52.86 1.04
C VAL A 37 20.65 -52.14 1.82
N SER A 38 21.65 -52.86 2.32
CA SER A 38 22.79 -52.26 3.05
C SER A 38 23.60 -51.27 2.19
N VAL A 39 23.92 -51.63 0.95
CA VAL A 39 24.61 -50.73 -0.01
C VAL A 39 23.75 -49.49 -0.32
N THR A 40 22.45 -49.67 -0.47
CA THR A 40 21.51 -48.56 -0.71
C THR A 40 21.46 -47.61 0.48
N ILE A 41 21.44 -48.14 1.71
CA ILE A 41 21.48 -47.35 2.94
C ILE A 41 22.78 -46.55 3.03
N GLN A 42 23.95 -47.18 2.82
CA GLN A 42 25.24 -46.50 2.87
C GLN A 42 25.35 -45.39 1.82
N THR A 43 24.86 -45.65 0.60
CA THR A 43 24.85 -44.66 -0.49
C THR A 43 23.93 -43.48 -0.16
N THR A 44 22.76 -43.77 0.44
CA THR A 44 21.81 -42.73 0.86
C THR A 44 22.37 -41.88 2.01
N LEU A 45 23.07 -42.50 2.97
CA LEU A 45 23.74 -41.79 4.06
C LEU A 45 24.85 -40.86 3.56
N ALA A 46 25.65 -41.30 2.59
CA ALA A 46 26.68 -40.47 1.98
C ALA A 46 26.07 -39.23 1.30
N LYS A 47 24.99 -39.41 0.54
CA LYS A 47 24.25 -38.30 -0.11
C LYS A 47 23.63 -37.34 0.90
N LEU A 48 23.10 -37.85 2.01
CA LEU A 48 22.55 -37.01 3.07
C LEU A 48 23.64 -36.15 3.72
N LYS A 49 24.84 -36.72 3.92
CA LYS A 49 25.98 -35.99 4.47
C LYS A 49 26.46 -34.88 3.54
N GLU A 50 26.60 -35.17 2.24
CA GLU A 50 26.97 -34.18 1.22
C GLU A 50 25.92 -33.05 1.15
N LEU A 51 24.63 -33.39 1.24
CA LEU A 51 23.56 -32.40 1.25
C LEU A 51 23.58 -31.54 2.51
N GLN A 52 23.94 -32.10 3.67
CA GLN A 52 24.13 -31.35 4.91
C GLN A 52 25.31 -30.37 4.80
N GLU A 53 26.48 -30.83 4.36
CA GLU A 53 27.69 -30.00 4.18
C GLU A 53 27.40 -28.84 3.19
N ASN A 54 26.75 -29.11 2.06
CA ASN A 54 26.34 -28.08 1.10
C ASN A 54 25.35 -27.05 1.70
N GLN A 55 24.44 -27.48 2.57
CA GLN A 55 23.51 -26.56 3.26
C GLN A 55 24.23 -25.69 4.28
N GLU A 56 25.19 -26.24 5.04
CA GLU A 56 26.00 -25.51 6.00
C GLU A 56 26.85 -24.42 5.30
N ASP A 57 27.49 -24.76 4.17
CA ASP A 57 28.24 -23.81 3.34
C ASP A 57 27.34 -22.72 2.76
N SER A 58 26.15 -23.09 2.29
CA SER A 58 25.16 -22.14 1.77
C SER A 58 24.70 -21.15 2.85
N ILE A 59 24.50 -21.63 4.08
CA ILE A 59 24.13 -20.78 5.22
C ILE A 59 25.26 -19.79 5.53
N GLN A 60 26.52 -20.25 5.57
CA GLN A 60 27.66 -19.38 5.86
C GLN A 60 27.88 -18.31 4.78
N SER A 61 27.74 -18.69 3.51
CA SER A 61 27.80 -17.74 2.40
C SER A 61 26.69 -16.68 2.51
N LEU A 62 25.48 -17.10 2.87
CA LEU A 62 24.34 -16.19 3.03
C LEU A 62 24.50 -15.24 4.22
N LEU A 63 25.03 -15.72 5.35
CA LEU A 63 25.34 -14.89 6.51
C LEU A 63 26.42 -13.84 6.18
N SER A 64 27.48 -14.25 5.50
CA SER A 64 28.55 -13.34 5.07
C SER A 64 28.02 -12.27 4.10
N SER A 65 27.19 -12.66 3.14
CA SER A 65 26.53 -11.73 2.22
C SER A 65 25.58 -10.77 2.96
N TYR A 66 24.87 -11.26 3.99
CA TYR A 66 23.96 -10.43 4.78
C TYR A 66 24.73 -9.32 5.52
N ASP A 67 25.83 -9.66 6.18
CA ASP A 67 26.66 -8.71 6.91
C ASP A 67 27.28 -7.64 6.00
N GLU A 68 27.74 -8.03 4.81
CA GLU A 68 28.26 -7.09 3.82
C GLU A 68 27.20 -6.07 3.36
N GLN A 69 25.98 -6.53 3.11
CA GLN A 69 24.88 -5.66 2.71
C GLN A 69 24.47 -4.72 3.85
N LEU A 70 24.46 -5.22 5.09
CA LEU A 70 24.16 -4.42 6.26
C LEU A 70 25.20 -3.30 6.46
N HIS A 71 26.48 -3.60 6.26
CA HIS A 71 27.54 -2.60 6.28
C HIS A 71 27.37 -1.54 5.18
N LYS A 72 27.05 -1.94 3.94
CA LYS A 72 26.77 -1.01 2.83
C LYS A 72 25.59 -0.07 3.13
N ILE A 73 24.53 -0.60 3.75
CA ILE A 73 23.37 0.21 4.18
C ILE A 73 23.79 1.27 5.21
N GLN A 74 24.60 0.89 6.20
CA GLN A 74 25.08 1.82 7.22
C GLN A 74 25.95 2.93 6.62
N GLU A 75 26.86 2.59 5.70
CA GLU A 75 27.69 3.56 4.99
C GLU A 75 26.86 4.54 4.15
N ASN A 76 25.85 4.04 3.42
CA ASN A 76 24.96 4.90 2.65
C ASN A 76 24.11 5.82 3.54
N ARG A 77 23.67 5.33 4.71
CA ARG A 77 22.95 6.17 5.70
C ARG A 77 23.82 7.34 6.17
N LYS A 78 25.11 7.10 6.48
CA LYS A 78 26.04 8.17 6.84
C LYS A 78 26.18 9.21 5.74
N LYS A 79 26.29 8.77 4.47
CA LYS A 79 26.39 9.67 3.30
C LYS A 79 25.15 10.54 3.11
N ILE A 80 23.95 9.98 3.28
CA ILE A 80 22.68 10.74 3.20
C ILE A 80 22.64 11.81 4.28
N ILE A 81 22.94 11.45 5.53
CA ILE A 81 22.94 12.40 6.65
C ILE A 81 23.93 13.54 6.41
N ALA A 82 25.14 13.22 5.96
CA ALA A 82 26.14 14.24 5.64
C ALA A 82 25.67 15.20 4.52
N ALA A 83 25.01 14.68 3.48
CA ALA A 83 24.47 15.49 2.39
C ALA A 83 23.33 16.41 2.87
N LEU A 84 22.44 15.92 3.74
CA LEU A 84 21.36 16.70 4.33
C LEU A 84 21.90 17.84 5.20
N ASN A 85 22.86 17.55 6.08
CA ASN A 85 23.49 18.56 6.94
C ASN A 85 24.15 19.66 6.11
N LYS A 86 24.86 19.29 5.03
CA LYS A 86 25.50 20.27 4.12
C LYS A 86 24.47 21.15 3.42
N LEU A 87 23.35 20.57 2.96
CA LEU A 87 22.26 21.31 2.34
C LEU A 87 21.64 22.30 3.33
N GLU A 88 21.33 21.85 4.54
CA GLU A 88 20.75 22.69 5.59
C GLU A 88 21.65 23.87 5.94
N GLN A 89 22.95 23.64 6.16
CA GLN A 89 23.91 24.70 6.46
C GLN A 89 24.00 25.72 5.32
N LYS A 90 24.05 25.25 4.07
CA LYS A 90 24.08 26.12 2.89
C LYS A 90 22.82 26.99 2.81
N THR A 91 21.64 26.40 2.94
CA THR A 91 20.36 27.14 2.90
C THR A 91 20.27 28.16 4.04
N LYS A 92 20.71 27.80 5.26
CA LYS A 92 20.76 28.74 6.39
C LYS A 92 21.68 29.93 6.09
N GLN A 93 22.83 29.69 5.47
CA GLN A 93 23.75 30.76 5.11
C GLN A 93 23.16 31.67 4.02
N GLU A 94 22.59 31.10 2.96
CA GLU A 94 21.97 31.88 1.88
C GLU A 94 20.79 32.73 2.38
N LEU A 95 19.98 32.20 3.30
CA LEU A 95 18.91 32.96 3.96
C LEU A 95 19.45 34.11 4.81
N LYS A 96 20.52 33.88 5.59
CA LYS A 96 21.18 34.93 6.37
C LYS A 96 21.74 36.02 5.47
N ASP A 97 22.46 35.65 4.41
CA ASP A 97 23.05 36.60 3.47
C ASP A 97 21.97 37.44 2.78
N THR A 98 20.84 36.81 2.42
CA THR A 98 19.68 37.51 1.84
C THR A 98 19.05 38.46 2.84
N LEU A 99 18.86 38.02 4.08
CA LEU A 99 18.32 38.85 5.16
C LEU A 99 19.19 40.08 5.38
N THR A 100 20.51 39.90 5.54
CA THR A 100 21.46 41.00 5.74
C THR A 100 21.50 41.96 4.55
N LYS A 101 21.43 41.44 3.31
CA LYS A 101 21.36 42.27 2.09
C LYS A 101 20.10 43.11 2.00
N LEU A 102 18.97 42.62 2.51
CA LEU A 102 17.68 43.35 2.50
C LEU A 102 17.53 44.28 3.69
N GLN A 103 18.09 43.93 4.84
CA GLN A 103 17.94 44.69 6.08
C GLN A 103 18.55 46.10 5.98
N ALA A 104 19.81 46.22 5.54
CA ALA A 104 20.49 47.52 5.51
C ALA A 104 19.87 48.55 4.53
N PRO A 105 19.37 48.17 3.34
CA PRO A 105 18.55 49.06 2.52
C PRO A 105 17.24 49.46 3.19
N LEU A 106 16.49 48.51 3.76
CA LEU A 106 15.22 48.81 4.42
C LEU A 106 15.38 49.73 5.62
N GLU A 107 16.40 49.54 6.46
CA GLU A 107 16.72 50.43 7.58
C GLU A 107 17.04 51.85 7.08
N ARG A 108 17.86 51.98 6.02
CA ARG A 108 18.13 53.30 5.39
C ARG A 108 16.88 53.96 4.83
N ASP A 109 15.96 53.17 4.27
CA ASP A 109 14.73 53.70 3.72
C ASP A 109 13.76 54.13 4.82
N ILE A 110 13.71 53.40 5.94
CA ILE A 110 12.99 53.80 7.16
C ILE A 110 13.53 55.13 7.67
N ASP A 111 14.86 55.26 7.84
CA ASP A 111 15.50 56.48 8.34
C ASP A 111 15.21 57.70 7.45
N LYS A 112 15.26 57.51 6.12
CA LYS A 112 14.89 58.56 5.16
C LYS A 112 13.42 58.96 5.25
N CYS A 113 12.52 57.98 5.38
CA CYS A 113 11.09 58.25 5.55
C CYS A 113 10.83 59.03 6.84
N SER A 114 11.47 58.63 7.95
CA SER A 114 11.37 59.35 9.22
C SER A 114 11.89 60.79 9.11
N THR A 115 13.02 61.00 8.45
CA THR A 115 13.58 62.35 8.23
C THR A 115 12.62 63.22 7.40
N LEU A 116 12.07 62.69 6.31
CA LEU A 116 11.10 63.42 5.48
C LEU A 116 9.81 63.72 6.23
N GLN A 117 9.35 62.80 7.09
CA GLN A 117 8.19 63.01 7.94
C GLN A 117 8.41 64.16 8.94
N ASP A 118 9.58 64.20 9.58
CA ASP A 118 9.94 65.26 10.53
C ASP A 118 10.04 66.62 9.82
N GLU A 119 10.67 66.67 8.65
CA GLU A 119 10.76 67.90 7.84
C GLU A 119 9.36 68.42 7.43
N LEU A 120 8.47 67.52 6.98
CA LEU A 120 7.09 67.88 6.63
C LEU A 120 6.30 68.37 7.84
N LYS A 121 6.50 67.76 9.02
CA LYS A 121 5.87 68.18 10.26
C LYS A 121 6.32 69.59 10.67
N GLN A 122 7.62 69.86 10.65
CA GLN A 122 8.17 71.19 10.93
C GLN A 122 7.66 72.25 9.95
N LEU A 123 7.56 71.91 8.66
CA LEU A 123 6.97 72.79 7.65
C LEU A 123 5.49 73.07 7.93
N GLY A 124 4.72 72.04 8.34
CA GLY A 124 3.32 72.19 8.73
C GLY A 124 3.14 73.11 9.94
N GLU A 125 3.96 72.94 10.98
CA GLU A 125 3.98 73.80 12.17
C GLU A 125 4.35 75.24 11.80
N ALA A 126 5.37 75.44 10.97
CA ALA A 126 5.76 76.78 10.50
C ALA A 126 4.66 77.47 9.68
N ILE A 127 3.94 76.74 8.83
CA ILE A 127 2.80 77.28 8.08
C ILE A 127 1.68 77.71 9.03
N HIS A 128 1.40 76.91 10.05
CA HIS A 128 0.39 77.21 11.08
C HIS A 128 0.75 78.49 11.85
N ASP A 129 1.98 78.57 12.36
CA ASP A 129 2.50 79.73 13.12
C ASP A 129 2.55 81.04 12.30
N ILE A 130 2.78 80.94 10.98
CA ILE A 130 2.80 82.08 10.06
C ILE A 130 1.38 82.52 9.69
N GLY A 131 0.47 81.56 9.53
CA GLY A 131 -0.96 81.80 9.27
C GLY A 131 -1.61 82.63 10.38
N ASP A 132 -1.27 82.33 11.64
CA ASP A 132 -1.76 83.07 12.81
C ASP A 132 -1.24 84.52 12.90
N LYS A 133 -0.14 84.84 12.19
CA LYS A 133 0.52 86.17 12.20
C LYS A 133 0.21 87.04 10.97
N ASN A 134 -0.71 86.61 10.10
CA ASN A 134 -1.19 87.38 8.94
C ASN A 134 -0.09 87.85 7.95
N LYS A 135 0.97 87.06 7.75
CA LYS A 135 2.07 87.35 6.80
C LYS A 135 1.95 86.54 5.51
N GLN A 136 1.15 87.03 4.56
CA GLN A 136 0.82 86.34 3.31
C GLN A 136 2.05 85.91 2.47
N GLU A 137 3.10 86.73 2.37
CA GLU A 137 4.32 86.37 1.60
C GLU A 137 5.10 85.20 2.21
N LEU A 138 5.18 85.13 3.54
CA LEU A 138 5.85 84.02 4.23
C LEU A 138 5.03 82.72 4.16
N SER A 139 3.70 82.83 4.17
CA SER A 139 2.79 81.70 3.96
C SER A 139 2.96 81.09 2.56
N LEU A 140 3.10 81.93 1.53
CA LEU A 140 3.34 81.48 0.16
C LEU A 140 4.69 80.76 0.02
N ILE A 141 5.76 81.33 0.60
CA ILE A 141 7.10 80.71 0.61
C ILE A 141 7.07 79.33 1.30
N ALA A 142 6.38 79.23 2.43
CA ALA A 142 6.26 77.97 3.17
C ALA A 142 5.41 76.92 2.40
N SER A 143 4.35 77.35 1.72
CA SER A 143 3.53 76.49 0.85
C SER A 143 4.32 75.94 -0.34
N ILE A 144 5.16 76.76 -0.99
CA ILE A 144 6.04 76.33 -2.09
C ILE A 144 7.02 75.26 -1.60
N LYS A 145 7.68 75.48 -0.46
CA LYS A 145 8.61 74.50 0.15
C LYS A 145 7.92 73.18 0.51
N CYS A 146 6.71 73.25 1.04
CA CYS A 146 5.91 72.06 1.35
C CYS A 146 5.61 71.26 0.08
N LYS A 147 5.20 71.94 -0.99
CA LYS A 147 4.93 71.31 -2.30
C LYS A 147 6.17 70.64 -2.90
N GLU A 148 7.34 71.28 -2.80
CA GLU A 148 8.62 70.69 -3.25
C GLU A 148 8.96 69.42 -2.47
N LYS A 149 8.73 69.41 -1.15
CA LYS A 149 8.99 68.24 -0.30
C LYS A 149 8.01 67.08 -0.57
N ILE A 150 6.74 67.39 -0.81
CA ILE A 150 5.74 66.40 -1.25
C ILE A 150 6.19 65.77 -2.58
N GLN A 151 6.63 66.57 -3.55
CA GLN A 151 7.12 66.06 -4.84
C GLN A 151 8.39 65.19 -4.69
N GLN A 152 9.31 65.55 -3.79
CA GLN A 152 10.48 64.72 -3.47
C GLN A 152 10.06 63.36 -2.90
N PHE A 153 9.07 63.35 -2.00
CA PHE A 153 8.53 62.11 -1.44
C PHE A 153 7.81 61.25 -2.50
N GLU A 154 6.97 61.83 -3.34
CA GLU A 154 6.29 61.12 -4.44
C GLU A 154 7.28 60.53 -5.44
N LYS A 155 8.36 61.27 -5.76
CA LYS A 155 9.45 60.77 -6.61
C LYS A 155 10.17 59.60 -5.93
N TYR A 156 10.50 59.74 -4.66
CA TYR A 156 11.14 58.67 -3.88
C TYR A 156 10.29 57.40 -3.84
N GLN A 157 8.97 57.55 -3.62
CA GLN A 157 8.03 56.44 -3.63
C GLN A 157 7.98 55.74 -4.99
N LYS A 158 7.93 56.49 -6.10
CA LYS A 158 7.93 55.90 -7.45
C LYS A 158 9.25 55.19 -7.79
N GLU A 159 10.38 55.71 -7.32
CA GLU A 159 11.70 55.18 -7.67
C GLU A 159 12.16 54.02 -6.77
N ASN A 160 11.67 53.94 -5.52
CA ASN A 160 12.22 53.02 -4.52
C ASN A 160 11.18 52.07 -3.89
N PHE A 161 9.87 52.29 -4.09
CA PHE A 161 8.85 51.43 -3.50
C PHE A 161 8.66 50.15 -4.33
N VAL A 162 9.51 49.16 -4.08
CA VAL A 162 9.30 47.79 -4.56
C VAL A 162 8.53 47.03 -3.50
N GLU A 163 7.30 46.62 -3.80
CA GLU A 163 6.54 45.72 -2.93
C GLU A 163 7.29 44.38 -2.83
N ILE A 164 8.02 44.17 -1.73
CA ILE A 164 8.75 42.91 -1.50
C ILE A 164 7.75 41.83 -1.08
N LYS A 165 7.09 41.21 -2.07
CA LYS A 165 6.38 39.95 -1.90
C LYS A 165 7.37 38.80 -2.01
N SER A 166 8.06 38.48 -0.92
CA SER A 166 8.90 37.29 -0.86
C SER A 166 8.06 36.06 -0.48
N SER A 167 8.10 35.03 -1.33
CA SER A 167 7.60 33.69 -0.98
C SER A 167 8.77 32.72 -1.05
N ILE A 168 8.97 31.95 0.03
CA ILE A 168 9.98 30.88 0.06
C ILE A 168 9.30 29.62 -0.46
N SER A 169 9.77 29.09 -1.58
CA SER A 169 9.34 27.79 -2.08
C SER A 169 10.53 26.83 -2.10
N PHE A 170 10.30 25.61 -1.62
CA PHE A 170 11.30 24.55 -1.66
C PHE A 170 11.15 23.77 -2.95
N GLN A 171 12.20 23.73 -3.76
CA GLN A 171 12.27 22.87 -4.94
C GLN A 171 13.08 21.62 -4.62
N PRO A 172 12.66 20.43 -5.10
CA PRO A 172 13.42 19.21 -4.91
C PRO A 172 14.85 19.34 -5.45
N ASN A 173 15.85 18.89 -4.68
CA ASN A 173 17.21 18.82 -5.18
C ASN A 173 17.39 17.55 -6.01
N ASN A 174 17.43 17.69 -7.34
CA ASN A 174 17.53 16.57 -8.28
C ASN A 174 18.71 15.63 -8.02
N LYS A 175 19.84 16.12 -7.47
CA LYS A 175 20.99 15.26 -7.14
C LYS A 175 20.70 14.32 -5.97
N ILE A 176 19.93 14.79 -4.98
CA ILE A 176 19.49 13.96 -3.85
C ILE A 176 18.46 12.94 -4.36
N VAL A 177 17.51 13.38 -5.19
CA VAL A 177 16.51 12.50 -5.80
C VAL A 177 17.17 11.38 -6.62
N GLU A 178 18.15 11.72 -7.47
CA GLU A 178 18.89 10.76 -8.30
C GLU A 178 19.77 9.82 -7.45
N TYR A 179 20.37 10.31 -6.36
CA TYR A 179 21.11 9.47 -5.45
C TYR A 179 20.19 8.49 -4.70
N LEU A 180 19.05 8.96 -4.19
CA LEU A 180 18.06 8.11 -3.54
C LEU A 180 17.47 7.08 -4.49
N SER A 181 17.28 7.42 -5.78
CA SER A 181 16.83 6.44 -6.78
C SER A 181 17.87 5.34 -7.03
N LYS A 182 19.17 5.65 -6.93
CA LYS A 182 20.25 4.65 -7.02
C LYS A 182 20.31 3.71 -5.80
N LEU A 183 19.74 4.12 -4.67
CA LEU A 183 19.62 3.31 -3.46
C LEU A 183 18.37 2.43 -3.42
N SER A 184 17.47 2.54 -4.40
CA SER A 184 16.20 1.80 -4.47
C SER A 184 16.36 0.27 -4.49
N GLY A 185 17.53 -0.25 -4.86
CA GLY A 185 17.86 -1.67 -4.85
C GLY A 185 18.46 -2.19 -3.54
N LEU A 186 18.78 -1.34 -2.56
CA LEU A 186 19.34 -1.79 -1.27
C LEU A 186 18.24 -2.41 -0.42
N GLY A 187 18.43 -3.67 -0.03
CA GLY A 187 17.44 -4.45 0.71
C GLY A 187 16.55 -5.35 -0.15
N MET A 188 16.76 -5.39 -1.48
CA MET A 188 16.15 -6.39 -2.34
C MET A 188 16.91 -7.72 -2.22
N THR A 189 16.41 -8.65 -1.41
CA THR A 189 16.91 -10.03 -1.38
C THR A 189 16.59 -10.73 -2.70
N LEU A 190 17.62 -11.09 -3.47
CA LEU A 190 17.54 -11.99 -4.62
C LEU A 190 17.27 -13.42 -4.13
N THR A 191 16.06 -13.68 -3.66
CA THR A 191 15.52 -15.04 -3.55
C THR A 191 14.31 -15.09 -4.45
N GLU A 192 14.53 -15.57 -5.67
CA GLU A 192 13.50 -15.78 -6.66
C GLU A 192 12.42 -16.74 -6.12
N MET A 193 11.29 -16.17 -5.70
CA MET A 193 10.04 -16.44 -6.39
C MET A 193 9.37 -15.11 -6.66
N GLN A 194 9.22 -14.82 -7.95
CA GLN A 194 8.54 -13.66 -8.50
C GLN A 194 7.20 -13.42 -7.77
N ASN A 195 7.13 -12.33 -7.01
CA ASN A 195 5.95 -11.48 -6.92
C ASN A 195 6.43 -10.14 -6.40
N GLN A 196 6.71 -9.26 -7.36
CA GLN A 196 7.11 -7.88 -7.12
C GLN A 196 6.01 -7.18 -6.31
N ASP A 197 6.34 -6.69 -5.11
CA ASP A 197 5.63 -5.57 -4.51
C ASP A 197 5.95 -4.31 -5.34
N LYS A 198 5.35 -4.25 -6.53
CA LYS A 198 5.27 -3.02 -7.31
C LYS A 198 4.28 -2.11 -6.59
N VAL A 199 4.76 -0.99 -6.05
CA VAL A 199 3.92 0.19 -5.99
C VAL A 199 3.63 0.56 -7.44
N ILE A 200 2.50 0.10 -7.97
CA ILE A 200 2.06 0.41 -9.33
C ILE A 200 1.68 1.89 -9.31
N ARG A 201 2.59 2.74 -9.77
CA ARG A 201 2.25 4.09 -10.16
C ARG A 201 1.40 3.96 -11.43
N MET A 202 0.10 4.21 -11.33
CA MET A 202 -0.79 4.27 -12.49
C MET A 202 -0.43 5.51 -13.31
N ASP A 203 0.56 5.38 -14.20
CA ASP A 203 1.01 6.48 -15.05
C ASP A 203 0.07 6.73 -16.25
N ARG A 204 -0.87 5.79 -16.53
CA ARG A 204 -1.88 5.91 -17.59
C ARG A 204 -3.20 5.26 -17.16
N LYS A 205 -4.29 6.03 -17.24
CA LYS A 205 -5.66 5.52 -17.12
C LYS A 205 -6.10 5.02 -18.50
N SER A 206 -6.39 3.74 -18.62
CA SER A 206 -7.07 3.17 -19.80
C SER A 206 -8.43 2.67 -19.34
N GLU A 207 -9.47 2.97 -20.12
CA GLU A 207 -10.84 2.55 -19.83
C GLU A 207 -11.20 1.40 -20.77
N TYR A 208 -11.77 0.33 -20.20
CA TYR A 208 -12.18 -0.86 -20.93
C TYR A 208 -13.65 -1.13 -20.63
N ASP A 209 -14.42 -1.47 -21.67
CA ASP A 209 -15.81 -1.85 -21.51
C ASP A 209 -15.90 -3.33 -21.13
N VAL A 210 -16.47 -3.60 -19.95
CA VAL A 210 -16.65 -4.94 -19.39
C VAL A 210 -18.13 -5.34 -19.33
N ARG A 211 -19.00 -4.59 -20.02
CA ARG A 211 -20.43 -4.91 -20.15
C ARG A 211 -20.62 -6.09 -21.10
N THR A 212 -21.55 -6.97 -20.77
CA THR A 212 -22.10 -7.94 -21.72
C THR A 212 -23.29 -7.35 -22.47
N GLU A 213 -23.69 -7.98 -23.57
CA GLU A 213 -24.77 -7.48 -24.42
C GLU A 213 -26.05 -7.20 -23.61
N GLY A 214 -26.62 -6.00 -23.78
CA GLY A 214 -27.82 -5.56 -23.07
C GLY A 214 -27.59 -4.92 -21.69
N GLU A 215 -26.37 -4.89 -21.16
CA GLU A 215 -26.09 -4.25 -19.87
C GLU A 215 -25.90 -2.73 -19.98
N LEU A 216 -26.65 -1.98 -19.17
CA LEU A 216 -26.59 -0.51 -19.18
C LEU A 216 -25.53 0.07 -18.22
N LYS A 217 -25.20 -0.67 -17.17
CA LYS A 217 -24.28 -0.24 -16.09
C LYS A 217 -23.40 -1.39 -15.66
N CYS A 218 -22.20 -1.06 -15.19
CA CYS A 218 -21.30 -1.98 -14.51
C CYS A 218 -20.79 -1.32 -13.23
N TYR A 219 -20.76 -2.06 -12.13
CA TYR A 219 -20.16 -1.60 -10.89
C TYR A 219 -19.30 -2.71 -10.32
N ILE A 220 -17.99 -2.60 -10.60
CA ILE A 220 -17.02 -3.62 -10.22
C ILE A 220 -16.69 -3.46 -8.74
N ARG A 221 -16.95 -4.52 -7.96
CA ARG A 221 -16.69 -4.56 -6.52
C ARG A 221 -15.29 -5.04 -6.19
N ASP A 222 -14.83 -6.07 -6.88
CA ASP A 222 -13.57 -6.71 -6.60
C ASP A 222 -13.00 -7.40 -7.86
N ILE A 223 -11.69 -7.62 -7.85
CA ILE A 223 -10.91 -8.07 -8.99
C ILE A 223 -9.88 -9.10 -8.55
N CYS A 224 -9.77 -10.20 -9.29
CA CYS A 224 -8.72 -11.20 -9.12
C CYS A 224 -8.00 -11.44 -10.45
N VAL A 225 -6.67 -11.26 -10.47
CA VAL A 225 -5.84 -11.52 -11.65
C VAL A 225 -5.32 -12.96 -11.59
N LEU A 226 -5.58 -13.73 -12.65
CA LEU A 226 -5.13 -15.11 -12.78
C LEU A 226 -3.66 -15.16 -13.22
N SER A 227 -2.99 -16.28 -12.92
CA SER A 227 -1.63 -16.54 -13.42
C SER A 227 -1.54 -16.61 -14.95
N SER A 228 -2.67 -16.88 -15.64
CA SER A 228 -2.79 -16.80 -17.09
C SER A 228 -2.84 -15.37 -17.63
N GLY A 229 -2.91 -14.35 -16.75
CA GLY A 229 -3.13 -12.95 -17.13
C GLY A 229 -4.58 -12.58 -17.42
N GLN A 230 -5.51 -13.54 -17.37
CA GLN A 230 -6.95 -13.27 -17.36
C GLN A 230 -7.37 -12.59 -16.07
N VAL A 231 -8.51 -11.91 -16.09
CA VAL A 231 -9.00 -11.15 -14.94
C VAL A 231 -10.42 -11.58 -14.60
N LEU A 232 -10.67 -11.94 -13.36
CA LEU A 232 -11.99 -12.26 -12.86
C LEU A 232 -12.53 -11.06 -12.07
N VAL A 233 -13.73 -10.59 -12.40
CA VAL A 233 -14.33 -9.41 -11.77
C VAL A 233 -15.73 -9.73 -11.23
N THR A 234 -16.07 -9.14 -10.08
CA THR A 234 -17.42 -9.16 -9.52
C THR A 234 -18.16 -7.88 -9.92
N ASP A 235 -19.25 -8.02 -10.69
CA ASP A 235 -20.08 -6.90 -11.11
C ASP A 235 -21.39 -6.88 -10.32
N GLN A 236 -21.51 -5.95 -9.37
CA GLN A 236 -22.69 -5.83 -8.52
C GLN A 236 -23.91 -5.30 -9.27
N SER A 237 -23.71 -4.46 -10.30
CA SER A 237 -24.85 -3.89 -11.05
C SER A 237 -25.62 -4.94 -11.85
N THR A 238 -24.92 -5.99 -12.29
CA THR A 238 -25.45 -7.03 -13.16
C THR A 238 -25.54 -8.39 -12.47
N TYR A 239 -25.14 -8.46 -11.19
CA TYR A 239 -25.09 -9.67 -10.37
C TYR A 239 -24.33 -10.82 -11.03
N LYS A 240 -23.23 -10.49 -11.72
CA LYS A 240 -22.44 -11.47 -12.47
C LYS A 240 -20.99 -11.49 -12.00
N VAL A 241 -20.38 -12.66 -12.12
CA VAL A 241 -18.93 -12.80 -12.17
C VAL A 241 -18.52 -12.91 -13.62
N LYS A 242 -17.56 -12.10 -14.05
CA LYS A 242 -17.09 -12.04 -15.44
C LYS A 242 -15.61 -12.39 -15.51
N LEU A 243 -15.26 -13.27 -16.44
CA LEU A 243 -13.89 -13.60 -16.80
C LEU A 243 -13.52 -12.77 -18.02
N LEU A 244 -12.48 -11.96 -17.87
CA LEU A 244 -11.91 -11.11 -18.90
C LEU A 244 -10.63 -11.74 -19.47
N SER A 245 -10.40 -11.55 -20.76
CA SER A 245 -9.15 -11.89 -21.43
C SER A 245 -7.99 -11.00 -20.94
N GLN A 246 -6.77 -11.29 -21.37
CA GLN A 246 -5.61 -10.40 -21.18
C GLN A 246 -5.78 -9.02 -21.83
N THR A 247 -6.70 -8.91 -22.80
CA THR A 247 -7.08 -7.66 -23.47
C THR A 247 -8.36 -7.05 -22.89
N TYR A 248 -8.79 -7.52 -21.71
CA TYR A 248 -9.98 -7.06 -20.97
C TYR A 248 -11.33 -7.25 -21.67
N GLN A 249 -11.41 -8.15 -22.66
CA GLN A 249 -12.68 -8.54 -23.29
C GLN A 249 -13.37 -9.61 -22.46
N VAL A 250 -14.70 -9.55 -22.32
CA VAL A 250 -15.45 -10.60 -21.60
C VAL A 250 -15.40 -11.91 -22.38
N VAL A 251 -14.80 -12.94 -21.78
CA VAL A 251 -14.65 -14.30 -22.35
C VAL A 251 -15.75 -15.23 -21.87
N SER A 252 -16.12 -15.10 -20.59
CA SER A 252 -17.17 -15.89 -19.96
C SER A 252 -17.79 -15.08 -18.84
N HIS A 253 -19.02 -15.40 -18.49
CA HIS A 253 -19.72 -14.82 -17.35
C HIS A 253 -20.67 -15.84 -16.74
N CYS A 254 -20.97 -15.69 -15.46
CA CYS A 254 -22.04 -16.44 -14.81
C CYS A 254 -22.78 -15.54 -13.83
N SER A 255 -24.11 -15.65 -13.80
CA SER A 255 -24.95 -14.94 -12.85
C SER A 255 -24.81 -15.56 -11.45
N VAL A 256 -24.72 -14.75 -10.41
CA VAL A 256 -24.76 -15.20 -9.02
C VAL A 256 -26.16 -15.06 -8.40
N SER A 257 -27.07 -14.31 -9.05
CA SER A 257 -28.40 -14.00 -8.50
C SER A 257 -29.47 -15.05 -8.80
N ASP A 258 -29.34 -15.82 -9.89
CA ASP A 258 -30.42 -16.65 -10.45
C ASP A 258 -31.07 -17.64 -9.46
N GLU A 259 -30.40 -18.01 -8.37
CA GLU A 259 -30.90 -18.97 -7.37
C GLU A 259 -30.96 -18.41 -5.95
N LEU A 260 -30.31 -17.28 -5.68
CA LEU A 260 -30.00 -16.86 -4.31
C LEU A 260 -30.49 -15.45 -3.96
N ASN A 261 -30.93 -14.66 -4.95
CA ASN A 261 -31.22 -13.24 -4.77
C ASN A 261 -30.06 -12.52 -4.05
N THR A 262 -28.84 -12.81 -4.51
CA THR A 262 -27.60 -12.29 -3.93
C THR A 262 -26.82 -11.45 -4.93
N GLU A 263 -25.99 -10.57 -4.40
CA GLU A 263 -25.04 -9.76 -5.12
C GLU A 263 -23.60 -10.18 -4.77
N PRO A 264 -22.68 -10.14 -5.74
CA PRO A 264 -21.29 -10.50 -5.50
C PRO A 264 -20.55 -9.35 -4.80
N MET A 265 -19.78 -9.70 -3.78
CA MET A 265 -19.01 -8.76 -2.95
C MET A 265 -17.51 -8.93 -3.25
N GLY A 266 -16.78 -9.65 -2.39
CA GLY A 266 -15.36 -9.95 -2.58
C GLY A 266 -15.08 -11.22 -3.37
N ILE A 267 -13.87 -11.29 -3.94
CA ILE A 267 -13.36 -12.44 -4.68
C ILE A 267 -11.99 -12.87 -4.16
N CYS A 268 -11.74 -14.17 -4.08
CA CYS A 268 -10.39 -14.67 -3.81
C CYS A 268 -10.06 -15.93 -4.57
N GLN A 269 -8.78 -16.10 -4.90
CA GLN A 269 -8.26 -17.32 -5.49
C GLN A 269 -8.01 -18.37 -4.41
N ILE A 270 -8.58 -19.56 -4.59
CA ILE A 270 -8.38 -20.71 -3.70
C ILE A 270 -7.29 -21.63 -4.26
N THR A 271 -7.40 -21.94 -5.56
CA THR A 271 -6.41 -22.72 -6.31
C THR A 271 -6.16 -22.06 -7.68
N SER A 272 -5.33 -22.66 -8.54
CA SER A 272 -5.10 -22.15 -9.90
C SER A 272 -6.37 -22.05 -10.75
N SER A 273 -7.41 -22.84 -10.45
CA SER A 273 -8.65 -22.89 -11.23
C SER A 273 -9.92 -22.69 -10.40
N GLU A 274 -9.83 -22.52 -9.08
CA GLU A 274 -10.99 -22.36 -8.19
C GLU A 274 -10.93 -21.04 -7.43
N PHE A 275 -12.07 -20.36 -7.38
CA PHE A 275 -12.25 -19.04 -6.79
C PHE A 275 -13.43 -19.04 -5.84
N GLY A 276 -13.28 -18.40 -4.69
CA GLY A 276 -14.39 -18.09 -3.79
C GLY A 276 -14.95 -16.72 -4.14
N ILE A 277 -16.27 -16.60 -4.09
CA ILE A 277 -17.02 -15.35 -4.26
C ILE A 277 -17.90 -15.16 -3.03
N ALA A 278 -17.63 -14.13 -2.25
CA ALA A 278 -18.53 -13.73 -1.18
C ALA A 278 -19.80 -13.16 -1.82
N VAL A 279 -20.97 -13.66 -1.41
CA VAL A 279 -22.25 -13.18 -1.91
C VAL A 279 -23.14 -12.72 -0.75
N SER A 280 -23.75 -11.56 -0.93
CA SER A 280 -24.63 -10.91 0.03
C SER A 280 -26.08 -10.95 -0.48
N PRO A 281 -27.09 -11.22 0.35
CA PRO A 281 -28.49 -11.09 -0.06
C PRO A 281 -28.80 -9.64 -0.46
N MET A 282 -29.57 -9.46 -1.53
CA MET A 282 -29.92 -8.13 -2.06
C MET A 282 -30.77 -7.34 -1.04
N GLY A 283 -30.47 -6.04 -0.87
CA GLY A 283 -31.22 -5.13 0.00
C GLY A 283 -30.91 -5.24 1.50
N SER A 284 -29.91 -6.04 1.88
CA SER A 284 -29.47 -6.23 3.27
C SER A 284 -28.66 -5.02 3.77
N HIS A 285 -29.32 -3.93 4.14
CA HIS A 285 -28.70 -2.77 4.79
C HIS A 285 -29.25 -2.50 6.21
N GLY A 286 -29.95 -3.47 6.81
CA GLY A 286 -30.57 -3.34 8.13
C GLY A 286 -30.28 -4.52 9.07
N ASP A 287 -30.50 -4.29 10.36
CA ASP A 287 -30.23 -5.21 11.47
C ASP A 287 -31.03 -6.52 11.33
N GLY A 288 -30.34 -7.59 10.94
CA GLY A 288 -30.93 -8.89 10.66
C GLY A 288 -30.37 -9.56 9.41
N PHE A 289 -29.07 -9.38 9.14
CA PHE A 289 -28.42 -9.88 7.93
C PHE A 289 -28.67 -11.39 7.76
N PRO A 290 -29.27 -11.83 6.64
CA PRO A 290 -29.40 -13.25 6.36
C PRO A 290 -28.02 -13.89 6.27
N PRO A 291 -27.91 -15.21 6.51
CA PRO A 291 -26.63 -15.92 6.37
C PRO A 291 -26.03 -15.65 5.00
N SER A 292 -24.82 -15.09 4.99
CA SER A 292 -24.08 -14.88 3.74
C SER A 292 -23.51 -16.20 3.26
N LYS A 293 -23.28 -16.26 1.95
CA LYS A 293 -22.75 -17.46 1.31
C LYS A 293 -21.43 -17.15 0.63
N ILE A 294 -20.60 -18.17 0.46
CA ILE A 294 -19.47 -18.14 -0.45
C ILE A 294 -19.75 -19.12 -1.58
N LEU A 295 -19.88 -18.60 -2.79
CA LEU A 295 -20.01 -19.38 -4.01
C LEU A 295 -18.61 -19.71 -4.54
N PHE A 296 -18.32 -20.99 -4.76
CA PHE A 296 -17.10 -21.43 -5.40
C PHE A 296 -17.34 -21.57 -6.89
N ILE A 297 -16.48 -20.94 -7.68
CA ILE A 297 -16.52 -20.96 -9.14
C ILE A 297 -15.21 -21.54 -9.64
N LYS A 298 -15.30 -22.45 -10.61
CA LYS A 298 -14.17 -23.00 -11.33
C LYS A 298 -14.02 -22.38 -12.71
N VAL A 299 -12.79 -22.15 -13.12
CA VAL A 299 -12.43 -21.75 -14.49
C VAL A 299 -11.97 -22.99 -15.24
N ASN A 300 -12.82 -23.51 -16.13
CA ASN A 300 -12.53 -24.69 -16.95
C ASN A 300 -12.61 -24.31 -18.42
N ASN A 301 -11.52 -24.45 -19.17
CA ASN A 301 -11.46 -24.09 -20.60
C ASN A 301 -11.98 -22.67 -20.90
N SER A 302 -11.58 -21.70 -20.08
CA SER A 302 -12.05 -20.30 -20.14
C SER A 302 -13.55 -20.10 -19.92
N GLN A 303 -14.24 -21.08 -19.33
CA GLN A 303 -15.63 -20.98 -18.92
C GLN A 303 -15.75 -20.95 -17.40
N LEU A 304 -16.68 -20.13 -16.89
CA LEU A 304 -17.01 -20.06 -15.48
C LEU A 304 -18.09 -21.09 -15.14
N VAL A 305 -17.77 -21.99 -14.21
CA VAL A 305 -18.67 -23.07 -13.78
C VAL A 305 -18.86 -22.96 -12.26
N LYS A 306 -20.11 -22.83 -11.82
CA LYS A 306 -20.45 -22.89 -10.39
C LYS A 306 -20.17 -24.30 -9.87
N ASP A 307 -19.49 -24.41 -8.74
CA ASP A 307 -19.07 -25.69 -8.16
C ASP A 307 -19.85 -26.03 -6.88
N ARG A 308 -19.70 -25.21 -5.85
CA ARG A 308 -20.34 -25.44 -4.54
C ARG A 308 -20.60 -24.13 -3.80
N ILE A 309 -21.46 -24.20 -2.79
CA ILE A 309 -21.82 -23.06 -1.94
C ILE A 309 -21.55 -23.43 -0.49
N LEU A 310 -20.94 -22.50 0.26
CA LEU A 310 -20.81 -22.58 1.70
C LEU A 310 -21.66 -21.50 2.36
N GLU A 311 -22.36 -21.84 3.43
CA GLU A 311 -23.20 -20.91 4.19
C GLU A 311 -22.54 -20.51 5.51
N PHE A 312 -22.64 -19.23 5.86
CA PHE A 312 -22.04 -18.66 7.05
C PHE A 312 -23.11 -18.02 7.92
N GLN A 313 -22.97 -18.15 9.24
CA GLN A 313 -23.88 -17.54 10.22
C GLN A 313 -23.64 -16.03 10.42
N HIS A 314 -22.82 -15.42 9.57
CA HIS A 314 -22.49 -14.00 9.63
C HIS A 314 -22.39 -13.44 8.22
N TYR A 315 -22.36 -12.11 8.13
CA TYR A 315 -22.18 -11.41 6.87
C TYR A 315 -20.78 -11.68 6.26
N CYS A 316 -20.70 -11.87 4.94
CA CYS A 316 -19.44 -12.05 4.21
C CYS A 316 -19.23 -10.89 3.24
N ASN A 317 -18.35 -9.95 3.61
CA ASN A 317 -18.05 -8.77 2.79
C ASN A 317 -16.85 -9.05 1.87
N SER A 318 -15.71 -9.42 2.44
CA SER A 318 -14.50 -9.79 1.71
C SER A 318 -13.95 -11.12 2.22
N ILE A 319 -13.20 -11.79 1.35
CA ILE A 319 -12.65 -13.12 1.60
C ILE A 319 -11.22 -13.16 1.12
N VAL A 320 -10.35 -13.86 1.85
CA VAL A 320 -9.00 -14.18 1.39
C VAL A 320 -8.62 -15.58 1.80
N TYR A 321 -7.95 -16.29 0.92
CA TYR A 321 -7.42 -17.61 1.19
C TYR A 321 -5.90 -17.57 1.29
N GLN A 322 -5.35 -18.13 2.37
CA GLN A 322 -3.91 -18.23 2.56
C GLN A 322 -3.56 -19.50 3.33
N LYS A 323 -2.64 -20.30 2.77
CA LYS A 323 -2.03 -21.48 3.43
C LYS A 323 -3.07 -22.46 4.00
N GLY A 324 -4.15 -22.71 3.27
CA GLY A 324 -5.19 -23.65 3.70
C GLY A 324 -6.24 -23.06 4.64
N ASP A 325 -6.14 -21.77 4.98
CA ASP A 325 -7.10 -21.08 5.84
C ASP A 325 -7.85 -20.02 5.02
N LEU A 326 -9.16 -19.92 5.27
CA LEU A 326 -10.05 -18.94 4.65
C LEU A 326 -10.37 -17.85 5.67
N PHE A 327 -10.01 -16.61 5.38
CA PHE A 327 -10.30 -15.44 6.18
C PHE A 327 -11.51 -14.74 5.59
N VAL A 328 -12.50 -14.45 6.42
CA VAL A 328 -13.76 -13.85 6.01
C VAL A 328 -14.02 -12.62 6.86
N THR A 329 -14.23 -11.47 6.23
CA THR A 329 -14.65 -10.26 6.93
C THR A 329 -16.16 -10.12 6.92
N SER A 330 -16.68 -9.60 8.01
CA SER A 330 -18.04 -9.10 8.14
C SER A 330 -18.00 -7.58 8.39
N GLY A 331 -19.16 -6.98 8.64
CA GLY A 331 -19.23 -5.56 9.01
C GLY A 331 -18.55 -5.22 10.34
N THR A 332 -18.38 -6.19 11.24
CA THR A 332 -17.86 -5.96 12.61
C THR A 332 -16.74 -6.91 13.01
N ALA A 333 -16.52 -8.01 12.31
CA ALA A 333 -15.58 -9.04 12.75
C ALA A 333 -14.77 -9.65 11.61
N LEU A 334 -13.60 -10.19 11.96
CA LEU A 334 -12.74 -10.98 11.11
C LEU A 334 -12.72 -12.42 11.61
N PHE A 335 -13.12 -13.35 10.74
CA PHE A 335 -13.19 -14.77 11.03
C PHE A 335 -12.10 -15.53 10.28
N LYS A 336 -11.57 -16.58 10.91
CA LYS A 336 -10.66 -17.54 10.32
C LYS A 336 -11.32 -18.90 10.27
N TYR A 337 -11.44 -19.45 9.08
CA TYR A 337 -11.98 -20.76 8.79
C TYR A 337 -10.89 -21.71 8.29
N LYS A 338 -11.05 -22.99 8.55
CA LYS A 338 -10.31 -24.04 7.88
C LYS A 338 -11.10 -24.49 6.68
N LEU A 339 -10.54 -24.34 5.47
CA LEU A 339 -11.25 -24.75 4.26
C LEU A 339 -11.23 -26.27 4.14
N SER A 340 -12.40 -26.87 4.32
CA SER A 340 -12.76 -28.27 4.11
C SER A 340 -14.15 -28.32 3.49
N ASP A 341 -14.72 -29.50 3.23
CA ASP A 341 -16.06 -29.64 2.66
C ASP A 341 -17.15 -28.91 3.45
N THR A 342 -16.99 -28.81 4.78
CA THR A 342 -17.95 -28.14 5.67
C THR A 342 -17.47 -26.79 6.18
N CYS A 343 -16.21 -26.41 5.90
CA CYS A 343 -15.58 -25.16 6.32
C CYS A 343 -15.75 -24.86 7.82
N THR A 344 -14.79 -25.31 8.64
CA THR A 344 -14.92 -25.19 10.09
C THR A 344 -14.37 -23.85 10.59
N LEU A 345 -15.15 -23.13 11.41
CA LEU A 345 -14.66 -21.94 12.09
C LEU A 345 -13.52 -22.32 13.04
N VAL A 346 -12.34 -21.73 12.84
CA VAL A 346 -11.16 -21.95 13.70
C VAL A 346 -11.13 -20.91 14.80
N SER A 347 -11.27 -19.64 14.45
CA SER A 347 -11.25 -18.55 15.43
C SER A 347 -11.87 -17.27 14.87
N LYS A 348 -12.38 -16.42 15.78
CA LYS A 348 -12.69 -15.02 15.51
C LYS A 348 -11.45 -14.20 15.87
N LEU A 349 -10.77 -13.65 14.87
CA LEU A 349 -9.49 -12.95 15.04
C LEU A 349 -9.66 -11.55 15.59
N HIS A 350 -10.76 -10.89 15.22
CA HIS A 350 -11.11 -9.54 15.66
C HIS A 350 -12.62 -9.38 15.67
N GLU A 351 -13.13 -8.58 16.61
CA GLU A 351 -14.55 -8.21 16.69
C GLU A 351 -14.69 -6.81 17.28
N ASP A 352 -15.34 -5.94 16.53
CA ASP A 352 -15.85 -4.66 16.98
C ASP A 352 -17.16 -4.89 17.73
N LYS A 353 -17.14 -4.57 19.03
CA LYS A 353 -18.32 -4.61 19.89
C LYS A 353 -18.92 -3.23 20.10
N SER A 354 -18.40 -2.19 19.42
CA SER A 354 -19.10 -0.93 19.38
C SER A 354 -20.33 -1.14 18.50
N ASP A 355 -21.53 -0.99 19.06
CA ASP A 355 -22.83 -1.13 18.36
C ASP A 355 -23.01 -0.13 17.20
N THR A 356 -21.98 0.62 16.84
CA THR A 356 -21.92 1.47 15.68
C THR A 356 -21.42 0.68 14.48
N TRP A 357 -22.25 0.52 13.45
CA TRP A 357 -21.78 0.09 12.14
C TRP A 357 -20.83 1.15 11.60
N THR A 358 -19.53 0.93 11.77
CA THR A 358 -18.54 1.97 11.43
C THR A 358 -18.13 1.95 9.96
N GLY A 359 -18.52 0.93 9.18
CA GLY A 359 -18.02 0.73 7.81
C GLY A 359 -16.48 0.55 7.74
N ARG A 360 -15.79 0.49 8.89
CA ARG A 360 -14.32 0.56 9.01
C ARG A 360 -13.59 -0.71 8.60
N TYR A 361 -14.32 -1.80 8.34
CA TYR A 361 -13.75 -3.08 7.92
C TYR A 361 -13.94 -3.34 6.42
N TYR A 362 -13.75 -2.31 5.59
CA TYR A 362 -13.20 -2.54 4.26
C TYR A 362 -11.72 -2.87 4.42
N VAL A 363 -11.43 -4.08 4.90
CA VAL A 363 -10.06 -4.57 4.96
C VAL A 363 -9.69 -4.96 3.54
N GLY A 364 -9.07 -4.02 2.82
CA GLY A 364 -8.20 -4.37 1.70
C GLY A 364 -7.08 -5.22 2.28
N PHE A 365 -7.23 -6.54 2.21
CA PHE A 365 -6.22 -7.46 2.69
C PHE A 365 -4.99 -7.39 1.80
N VAL A 366 -4.02 -6.57 2.18
CA VAL A 366 -2.67 -6.68 1.63
C VAL A 366 -1.88 -7.62 2.53
N PHE A 367 -1.87 -8.91 2.18
CA PHE A 367 -1.05 -9.91 2.86
C PHE A 367 0.43 -9.71 2.49
N ILE A 368 1.10 -8.73 3.09
CA ILE A 368 2.55 -8.61 3.01
C ILE A 368 3.14 -9.67 3.96
N HIS A 369 3.94 -10.59 3.41
CA HIS A 369 4.45 -11.75 4.13
C HIS A 369 5.07 -11.38 5.50
N LYS A 370 4.56 -12.07 6.55
CA LYS A 370 4.89 -12.02 8.00
C LYS A 370 4.14 -11.02 8.89
N LYS A 371 3.28 -10.12 8.37
CA LYS A 371 2.29 -9.39 9.21
C LYS A 371 0.98 -9.22 8.46
N CYS A 372 -0.12 -9.71 9.04
CA CYS A 372 -1.44 -9.21 8.69
C CYS A 372 -1.51 -7.75 9.18
N ILE A 373 -1.42 -6.78 8.27
CA ILE A 373 -1.64 -5.38 8.59
C ILE A 373 -3.10 -5.09 8.29
N ILE A 374 -3.93 -5.13 9.34
CA ILE A 374 -5.30 -4.61 9.26
C ILE A 374 -5.16 -3.08 9.22
N LYS A 375 -5.33 -2.48 8.03
CA LYS A 375 -5.51 -1.04 7.91
C LYS A 375 -7.00 -0.75 7.98
N SER A 376 -7.45 -0.15 9.09
CA SER A 376 -8.75 0.52 9.12
C SER A 376 -8.63 1.82 8.34
N HIS A 377 -9.53 2.04 7.39
CA HIS A 377 -9.73 3.35 6.77
C HIS A 377 -10.74 4.18 7.55
#